data_AF-A5PF61-F1
#
_entry.id   AF-A5PF61-F1
#
_cell.length_a   1.000
_cell.length_b   1.000
_cell.length_c   1.000
_cell.angle_alpha   90.00
_cell.angle_beta   90.00
_cell.angle_gamma   90.00
#
_symmetry.space_group_name_H-M   'P 1'
#
loop_
_entity.id
_entity.type
_entity.pdbx_description
1 polymer ?
#
loop_
_entity_poly.entity_id
_entity_poly.type
_entity_poly.pdbx_seq_one_letter_code
_entity_poly.pdbx_strand_id
1 'polypeptide(L)'
;MSEMGFLRSVAAVLLLAVFSHAAVVTENGLPIQWGKAPSDLSHLPISDTGVQVNPWDYSQRMTMYKMLINATNAYMSSMGPGEQENPLWSLPLQLGWKLKSGRLADPTLDSSSTCGSEASDPVCISPLSWFACVNYYLSVLPFLAAVETGVVSSGGHQVLIQVPAEVAQDYCSSYSDCSTKHPNAMAKWHLFFQSLRQVSQSEDSDFNKKDSILGLMWAAEEESLQTASGACTERQKLYSSPEVSFQQSWLNSAAFVSAAHFHANIERSEKFMAPLPSRVLQEADSPPNIADLSTEENHTLYIFGWMNSVNQLLGGSLVNLWRKAMCSAQAREKGQALLHDLILDPKFPGSSLWSILSEMSTSC
;
A
#
# COMPACT_ATOMS: atom_id res chain seq x y z
N MET A 1 -6.96 -3.24 -58.44
CA MET A 1 -5.73 -2.90 -57.68
C MET A 1 -5.96 -1.87 -56.55
N SER A 2 -7.17 -1.78 -55.96
CA SER A 2 -7.46 -0.75 -54.92
C SER A 2 -8.00 -1.30 -53.58
N GLU A 3 -8.06 -2.61 -53.36
CA GLU A 3 -8.56 -3.18 -52.09
C GLU A 3 -7.46 -3.44 -51.06
N MET A 4 -6.22 -3.74 -51.49
CA MET A 4 -5.10 -4.01 -50.56
C MET A 4 -4.61 -2.76 -49.80
N GLY A 5 -4.87 -1.56 -50.31
CA GLY A 5 -4.50 -0.30 -49.62
C GLY A 5 -5.40 0.03 -48.44
N PHE A 6 -6.68 -0.35 -48.52
CA PHE A 6 -7.68 -0.01 -47.49
C PHE A 6 -7.51 -0.87 -46.24
N LEU A 7 -7.27 -2.18 -46.41
CA LEU A 7 -7.07 -3.11 -45.29
C LEU A 7 -5.81 -2.81 -44.47
N ARG A 8 -4.72 -2.35 -45.11
CA ARG A 8 -3.50 -1.93 -44.37
C ARG A 8 -3.71 -0.67 -43.54
N SER A 9 -4.57 0.24 -44.01
CA SER A 9 -4.87 1.49 -43.30
C SER A 9 -5.82 1.26 -42.12
N VAL A 10 -6.81 0.38 -42.26
CA VAL A 10 -7.73 0.03 -41.16
C VAL A 10 -7.03 -0.78 -40.06
N ALA A 11 -6.12 -1.69 -40.42
CA ALA A 11 -5.32 -2.42 -39.44
C ALA A 11 -4.34 -1.51 -38.67
N ALA A 12 -3.80 -0.46 -39.32
CA ALA A 12 -2.95 0.52 -38.64
C ALA A 12 -3.72 1.45 -37.70
N VAL A 13 -4.98 1.78 -38.00
CA VAL A 13 -5.82 2.66 -37.16
C VAL A 13 -6.40 1.91 -35.95
N LEU A 14 -6.67 0.60 -36.04
CA LEU A 14 -7.11 -0.19 -34.89
C LEU A 14 -5.99 -0.61 -33.93
N LEU A 15 -4.72 -0.48 -34.32
CA LEU A 15 -3.56 -0.78 -33.47
C LEU A 15 -3.03 0.43 -32.67
N LEU A 16 -3.58 1.64 -32.85
CA LEU A 16 -3.03 2.87 -32.25
C LEU A 16 -3.87 3.49 -31.11
N ALA A 17 -4.83 2.75 -30.55
CA ALA A 17 -5.58 3.22 -29.38
C ALA A 17 -5.62 2.22 -28.22
N VAL A 18 -4.63 1.31 -28.14
CA VAL A 18 -4.26 0.75 -26.82
C VAL A 18 -3.52 1.87 -26.11
N PHE A 19 -4.27 2.83 -25.57
CA PHE A 19 -3.75 3.68 -24.52
C PHE A 19 -3.39 2.73 -23.40
N SER A 20 -2.09 2.48 -23.23
CA SER A 20 -1.52 1.90 -22.03
C SER A 20 -1.93 2.83 -20.89
N HIS A 21 -3.03 2.52 -20.22
CA HIS A 21 -3.41 3.23 -19.01
C HIS A 21 -2.45 2.71 -17.95
N ALA A 22 -1.37 3.45 -17.70
CA ALA A 22 -0.61 3.28 -16.46
C ALA A 22 -1.60 3.27 -15.28
N ALA A 23 -1.24 2.63 -14.16
CA ALA A 23 -2.12 2.57 -13.01
C ALA A 23 -2.49 4.00 -12.57
N VAL A 24 -3.75 4.36 -12.79
CA VAL A 24 -4.31 5.60 -12.27
C VAL A 24 -4.47 5.39 -10.77
N VAL A 25 -3.68 6.11 -9.98
CA VAL A 25 -3.76 6.06 -8.51
C VAL A 25 -4.31 7.36 -7.91
N THR A 26 -4.32 8.43 -8.72
CA THR A 26 -4.87 9.74 -8.35
C THR A 26 -6.04 10.14 -9.26
N GLU A 27 -6.97 10.91 -8.71
CA GLU A 27 -7.94 11.74 -9.43
C GLU A 27 -7.69 13.19 -8.99
N ASN A 28 -7.37 14.08 -9.95
CA ASN A 28 -7.04 15.47 -9.67
C ASN A 28 -5.88 15.63 -8.64
N GLY A 29 -4.88 14.75 -8.70
CA GLY A 29 -3.71 14.77 -7.82
C GLY A 29 -3.96 14.29 -6.38
N LEU A 30 -5.13 13.72 -6.10
CA LEU A 30 -5.48 13.14 -4.79
C LEU A 30 -5.89 11.68 -4.95
N PRO A 31 -5.89 10.85 -3.90
CA PRO A 31 -6.37 9.48 -3.98
C PRO A 31 -7.77 9.38 -4.61
N ILE A 32 -8.02 8.29 -5.33
CA ILE A 32 -9.31 8.07 -6.00
C ILE A 32 -10.47 8.18 -5.01
N GLN A 33 -11.49 8.95 -5.38
CA GLN A 33 -12.66 9.27 -4.56
C GLN A 33 -12.37 9.99 -3.22
N TRP A 34 -11.18 10.57 -3.03
CA TRP A 34 -10.80 11.31 -1.80
C TRP A 34 -11.77 12.43 -1.42
N GLY A 35 -12.29 13.15 -2.42
CA GLY A 35 -13.25 14.24 -2.22
C GLY A 35 -14.63 13.76 -1.74
N LYS A 36 -14.97 12.48 -1.95
CA LYS A 36 -16.23 11.87 -1.52
C LYS A 36 -16.17 11.33 -0.10
N ALA A 37 -14.98 11.03 0.40
CA ALA A 37 -14.77 10.53 1.75
C ALA A 37 -14.97 11.66 2.79
N PRO A 38 -15.82 11.47 3.81
CA PRO A 38 -15.90 12.34 4.97
C PRO A 38 -14.53 12.66 5.60
N SER A 39 -14.44 13.80 6.28
CA SER A 39 -13.21 14.21 6.98
C SER A 39 -13.24 13.91 8.48
N ASP A 40 -14.37 13.42 8.98
CA ASP A 40 -14.63 13.11 10.38
C ASP A 40 -15.67 12.00 10.53
N LEU A 41 -15.92 11.58 11.76
CA LEU A 41 -16.85 10.50 12.10
C LEU A 41 -18.30 10.96 12.30
N SER A 42 -18.60 12.26 12.22
CA SER A 42 -19.92 12.81 12.56
C SER A 42 -21.04 12.32 11.64
N HIS A 43 -20.69 11.87 10.44
CA HIS A 43 -21.60 11.31 9.44
C HIS A 43 -21.86 9.81 9.63
N LEU A 44 -21.16 9.16 10.57
CA LEU A 44 -21.30 7.72 10.79
C LEU A 44 -22.39 7.42 11.83
N PRO A 45 -23.04 6.25 11.74
CA PRO A 45 -24.02 5.83 12.74
C PRO A 45 -23.40 5.78 14.15
N ILE A 46 -24.04 6.48 15.09
CA ILE A 46 -23.72 6.43 16.51
C ILE A 46 -24.77 5.53 17.17
N SER A 47 -24.33 4.43 17.77
CA SER A 47 -25.15 3.59 18.65
C SER A 47 -24.84 3.88 20.12
N ASP A 48 -25.63 3.33 21.04
CA ASP A 48 -25.36 3.38 22.49
C ASP A 48 -23.96 2.85 22.85
N THR A 49 -23.41 1.97 22.00
CA THR A 49 -22.09 1.36 22.15
C THR A 49 -20.94 2.14 21.53
N GLY A 50 -21.21 3.23 20.80
CA GLY A 50 -20.19 4.05 20.16
C GLY A 50 -20.42 4.29 18.66
N VAL A 51 -19.42 4.89 18.00
CA VAL A 51 -19.45 5.17 16.57
C VAL A 51 -19.10 3.90 15.79
N GLN A 52 -19.94 3.53 14.83
CA GLN A 52 -19.73 2.37 13.97
C GLN A 52 -19.02 2.78 12.67
N VAL A 53 -17.82 2.23 12.46
CA VAL A 53 -17.06 2.40 11.21
C VAL A 53 -17.16 1.11 10.40
N ASN A 54 -17.64 1.18 9.17
CA ASN A 54 -17.68 0.05 8.25
C ASN A 54 -16.47 0.09 7.29
N PRO A 55 -15.36 -0.63 7.57
CA PRO A 55 -14.22 -0.64 6.67
C PRO A 55 -14.52 -1.39 5.37
N TRP A 56 -15.67 -2.06 5.20
CA TRP A 56 -16.07 -2.70 3.95
C TRP A 56 -16.80 -1.75 3.01
N ASP A 57 -17.03 -0.51 3.45
CA ASP A 57 -17.38 0.62 2.61
C ASP A 57 -16.10 1.38 2.24
N TYR A 58 -15.87 1.60 0.94
CA TYR A 58 -14.66 2.26 0.46
C TYR A 58 -14.52 3.69 0.98
N SER A 59 -15.61 4.46 1.01
CA SER A 59 -15.62 5.85 1.47
C SER A 59 -15.30 5.92 2.96
N GLN A 60 -15.83 5.01 3.76
CA GLN A 60 -15.52 4.92 5.18
C GLN A 60 -14.09 4.45 5.44
N ARG A 61 -13.58 3.46 4.69
CA ARG A 61 -12.16 3.07 4.79
C ARG A 61 -11.22 4.23 4.40
N MET A 62 -11.59 4.99 3.36
CA MET A 62 -10.86 6.20 2.95
C MET A 62 -10.93 7.30 4.02
N THR A 63 -12.06 7.45 4.72
CA THR A 63 -12.24 8.39 5.84
C THR A 63 -11.23 8.12 6.95
N MET A 64 -10.95 6.85 7.26
CA MET A 64 -9.95 6.48 8.26
C MET A 64 -8.57 7.05 7.90
N TYR A 65 -8.14 6.90 6.64
CA TYR A 65 -6.88 7.48 6.16
C TYR A 65 -6.86 9.00 6.18
N LYS A 66 -7.97 9.62 5.77
CA LYS A 66 -8.11 11.08 5.77
C LYS A 66 -7.99 11.66 7.17
N MET A 67 -8.63 11.04 8.15
CA MET A 67 -8.50 11.42 9.54
C MET A 67 -7.07 11.23 10.08
N LEU A 68 -6.42 10.11 9.75
CA LEU A 68 -5.03 9.86 10.12
C LEU A 68 -4.09 10.94 9.58
N ILE A 69 -4.18 11.26 8.29
CA ILE A 69 -3.35 12.30 7.66
C ILE A 69 -3.62 13.66 8.31
N ASN A 70 -4.88 14.07 8.42
CA ASN A 70 -5.26 15.36 9.01
C ASN A 70 -4.75 15.49 10.46
N ALA A 71 -4.92 14.45 11.27
CA ALA A 71 -4.52 14.45 12.67
C ALA A 71 -2.99 14.45 12.85
N THR A 72 -2.25 13.88 11.91
CA THR A 72 -0.80 13.76 12.01
C THR A 72 -0.02 14.89 11.33
N ASN A 73 -0.63 15.64 10.41
CA ASN A 73 0.01 16.75 9.69
C ASN A 73 0.73 17.75 10.61
N ALA A 74 0.17 18.02 11.81
CA ALA A 74 0.77 18.91 12.80
C ALA A 74 2.15 18.45 13.31
N TYR A 75 2.52 17.18 13.10
CA TYR A 75 3.79 16.60 13.53
C TYR A 75 4.77 16.37 12.36
N MET A 76 4.39 16.73 11.13
CA MET A 76 5.13 16.38 9.90
C MET A 76 5.96 17.54 9.33
N SER A 77 6.24 18.59 10.11
CA SER A 77 7.02 19.74 9.64
C SER A 77 8.43 19.36 9.16
N SER A 78 9.03 18.31 9.73
CA SER A 78 10.35 17.79 9.33
C SER A 78 10.35 17.01 8.00
N MET A 79 9.17 16.66 7.46
CA MET A 79 9.08 15.88 6.22
C MET A 79 9.36 16.74 4.98
N GLY A 80 8.94 18.01 5.03
CA GLY A 80 9.06 18.97 3.94
C GLY A 80 7.96 20.02 3.99
N PRO A 81 7.83 20.83 2.92
CA PRO A 81 6.85 21.91 2.88
C PRO A 81 5.43 21.40 2.65
N GLY A 82 4.58 21.53 3.68
CA GLY A 82 3.13 21.36 3.56
C GLY A 82 2.63 19.93 3.77
N GLU A 83 1.32 19.78 3.69
CA GLU A 83 0.62 18.56 4.10
C GLU A 83 0.81 17.38 3.14
N GLN A 84 1.19 17.65 1.90
CA GLN A 84 1.46 16.63 0.88
C GLN A 84 2.71 15.79 1.19
N GLU A 85 3.55 16.25 2.12
CA GLU A 85 4.75 15.57 2.58
C GLU A 85 4.47 14.50 3.65
N ASN A 86 3.23 14.35 4.11
CA ASN A 86 2.87 13.32 5.08
C ASN A 86 3.13 11.92 4.50
N PRO A 87 3.96 11.06 5.13
CA PRO A 87 4.27 9.75 4.58
C PRO A 87 3.08 8.77 4.60
N LEU A 88 2.00 9.09 5.34
CA LEU A 88 0.78 8.29 5.34
C LEU A 88 -0.04 8.42 4.04
N TRP A 89 0.32 9.34 3.12
CA TRP A 89 -0.33 9.46 1.80
C TRP A 89 -0.25 8.20 0.95
N SER A 90 0.75 7.35 1.17
CA SER A 90 0.87 6.08 0.47
C SER A 90 -0.33 5.15 0.73
N LEU A 91 -0.92 5.19 1.92
CA LEU A 91 -2.00 4.28 2.32
C LEU A 91 -3.30 4.49 1.53
N PRO A 92 -3.87 5.71 1.42
CA PRO A 92 -5.03 5.94 0.59
C PRO A 92 -4.74 5.79 -0.92
N LEU A 93 -3.52 6.09 -1.39
CA LEU A 93 -3.13 5.83 -2.78
C LEU A 93 -3.14 4.34 -3.11
N GLN A 94 -2.63 3.50 -2.21
CA GLN A 94 -2.72 2.04 -2.36
C GLN A 94 -4.16 1.55 -2.40
N LEU A 95 -5.04 2.14 -1.58
CA LEU A 95 -6.48 1.81 -1.60
C LEU A 95 -7.12 2.20 -2.94
N GLY A 96 -6.76 3.36 -3.49
CA GLY A 96 -7.14 3.81 -4.84
C GLY A 96 -6.69 2.85 -5.94
N TRP A 97 -5.41 2.49 -5.95
CA TRP A 97 -4.88 1.50 -6.89
C TRP A 97 -5.63 0.16 -6.82
N LYS A 98 -5.85 -0.37 -5.61
CA LYS A 98 -6.57 -1.64 -5.41
C LYS A 98 -8.01 -1.58 -5.93
N LEU A 99 -8.67 -0.43 -5.83
CA LEU A 99 -10.00 -0.22 -6.40
C LEU A 99 -9.94 -0.24 -7.93
N LYS A 100 -9.12 0.62 -8.53
CA LYS A 100 -9.01 0.74 -9.99
C LYS A 100 -8.59 -0.55 -10.66
N SER A 101 -7.72 -1.32 -10.01
CA SER A 101 -7.22 -2.56 -10.57
C SER A 101 -8.15 -3.76 -10.37
N GLY A 102 -9.35 -3.56 -9.80
CA GLY A 102 -10.29 -4.63 -9.48
C GLY A 102 -9.85 -5.54 -8.32
N ARG A 103 -8.82 -5.16 -7.57
CA ARG A 103 -8.26 -5.97 -6.47
C ARG A 103 -9.12 -5.92 -5.21
N LEU A 104 -10.05 -4.98 -5.08
CA LEU A 104 -11.04 -4.95 -3.98
C LEU A 104 -12.30 -5.79 -4.29
N ALA A 105 -12.42 -6.34 -5.50
CA ALA A 105 -13.57 -7.15 -5.91
C ALA A 105 -13.55 -8.56 -5.31
N ASP A 106 -14.72 -9.21 -5.33
CA ASP A 106 -14.82 -10.62 -5.00
C ASP A 106 -14.05 -11.46 -6.05
N PRO A 107 -13.02 -12.22 -5.66
CA PRO A 107 -12.22 -12.99 -6.61
C PRO A 107 -12.89 -14.30 -7.06
N THR A 108 -14.05 -14.66 -6.52
CA THR A 108 -14.71 -15.93 -6.89
C THR A 108 -15.31 -15.86 -8.30
N LEU A 109 -14.91 -16.80 -9.16
CA LEU A 109 -15.29 -16.87 -10.57
C LEU A 109 -16.81 -16.98 -10.80
N ASP A 110 -17.53 -17.59 -9.84
CA ASP A 110 -18.98 -17.82 -9.93
C ASP A 110 -19.81 -16.70 -9.27
N SER A 111 -19.19 -15.63 -8.76
CA SER A 111 -19.95 -14.56 -8.12
C SER A 111 -20.68 -13.69 -9.13
N SER A 112 -21.99 -13.51 -8.90
CA SER A 112 -22.77 -12.40 -9.48
C SER A 112 -22.57 -11.09 -8.70
N SER A 113 -21.61 -11.07 -7.77
CA SER A 113 -21.38 -9.95 -6.86
C SER A 113 -20.82 -8.77 -7.63
N THR A 114 -21.47 -7.62 -7.50
CA THR A 114 -20.94 -6.35 -8.00
C THR A 114 -19.98 -5.69 -7.01
N CYS A 115 -19.61 -6.39 -5.93
CA CYS A 115 -18.81 -5.81 -4.87
C CYS A 115 -17.36 -5.58 -5.29
N GLY A 116 -16.79 -4.42 -4.91
CA GLY A 116 -15.48 -3.95 -5.34
C GLY A 116 -15.44 -3.33 -6.74
N SER A 117 -16.59 -3.27 -7.44
CA SER A 117 -16.72 -2.44 -8.64
C SER A 117 -16.89 -0.98 -8.27
N GLU A 118 -16.19 -0.08 -8.96
CA GLU A 118 -16.40 1.38 -8.82
C GLU A 118 -17.81 1.83 -9.15
N ALA A 119 -18.56 1.03 -9.91
CA ALA A 119 -19.95 1.31 -10.27
C ALA A 119 -20.95 0.93 -9.15
N SER A 120 -20.50 0.31 -8.05
CA SER A 120 -21.37 0.02 -6.91
C SER A 120 -21.62 1.28 -6.06
N ASP A 121 -22.84 1.43 -5.54
CA ASP A 121 -23.24 2.52 -4.64
C ASP A 121 -23.92 1.94 -3.37
N PRO A 122 -23.27 2.00 -2.19
CA PRO A 122 -21.91 2.47 -1.98
C PRO A 122 -20.87 1.53 -2.62
N VAL A 123 -19.67 2.05 -2.87
CA VAL A 123 -18.55 1.22 -3.32
C VAL A 123 -18.15 0.27 -2.19
N CYS A 124 -18.52 -0.99 -2.29
CA CYS A 124 -18.17 -1.97 -1.26
C CYS A 124 -16.81 -2.63 -1.55
N ILE A 125 -16.20 -3.17 -0.51
CA ILE A 125 -14.93 -3.88 -0.54
C ILE A 125 -15.20 -5.33 -0.15
N SER A 126 -14.81 -6.28 -1.01
CA SER A 126 -15.07 -7.70 -0.74
C SER A 126 -14.22 -8.21 0.43
N PRO A 127 -14.83 -8.86 1.45
CA PRO A 127 -14.08 -9.51 2.52
C PRO A 127 -13.33 -10.76 2.07
N LEU A 128 -13.60 -11.28 0.86
CA LEU A 128 -12.89 -12.41 0.25
C LEU A 128 -11.65 -11.96 -0.53
N SER A 129 -11.53 -10.66 -0.84
CA SER A 129 -10.33 -10.15 -1.50
C SER A 129 -9.11 -10.24 -0.59
N TRP A 130 -8.03 -10.81 -1.11
CA TRP A 130 -6.75 -10.83 -0.41
C TRP A 130 -6.21 -9.41 -0.20
N PHE A 131 -6.29 -8.54 -1.22
CA PHE A 131 -5.81 -7.16 -1.12
C PHE A 131 -6.65 -6.33 -0.15
N ALA A 132 -7.96 -6.56 -0.10
CA ALA A 132 -8.85 -5.95 0.88
C ALA A 132 -8.51 -6.38 2.31
N CYS A 133 -8.21 -7.67 2.49
CA CYS A 133 -7.77 -8.22 3.76
C CYS A 133 -6.43 -7.60 4.19
N VAL A 134 -5.41 -7.57 3.33
CA VAL A 134 -4.12 -6.93 3.67
C VAL A 134 -4.30 -5.45 3.97
N ASN A 135 -5.10 -4.76 3.17
CA ASN A 135 -5.37 -3.35 3.40
C ASN A 135 -6.15 -3.07 4.69
N TYR A 136 -6.98 -4.01 5.17
CA TYR A 136 -7.64 -3.91 6.48
C TYR A 136 -6.62 -3.69 7.61
N TYR A 137 -5.54 -4.47 7.61
CA TYR A 137 -4.49 -4.36 8.61
C TYR A 137 -3.74 -3.02 8.53
N LEU A 138 -3.63 -2.45 7.33
CA LEU A 138 -3.05 -1.13 7.09
C LEU A 138 -4.04 0.03 7.25
N SER A 139 -5.33 -0.21 7.46
CA SER A 139 -6.34 0.83 7.67
C SER A 139 -6.85 0.81 9.12
N VAL A 140 -7.34 -0.33 9.58
CA VAL A 140 -8.03 -0.48 10.86
C VAL A 140 -7.08 -0.39 12.04
N LEU A 141 -5.94 -1.07 11.98
CA LEU A 141 -5.01 -1.09 13.09
C LEU A 141 -4.41 0.30 13.37
N PRO A 142 -3.85 1.02 12.38
CA PRO A 142 -3.36 2.37 12.62
C PRO A 142 -4.47 3.32 13.10
N PHE A 143 -5.67 3.23 12.52
CA PHE A 143 -6.78 4.09 12.92
C PHE A 143 -7.19 3.88 14.39
N LEU A 144 -7.38 2.64 14.82
CA LEU A 144 -7.73 2.34 16.21
C LEU A 144 -6.61 2.75 17.17
N ALA A 145 -5.35 2.56 16.82
CA ALA A 145 -4.22 3.00 17.63
C ALA A 145 -4.14 4.54 17.73
N ALA A 146 -4.43 5.26 16.65
CA ALA A 146 -4.46 6.72 16.64
C ALA A 146 -5.61 7.28 17.50
N VAL A 147 -6.77 6.62 17.49
CA VAL A 147 -7.90 6.96 18.36
C VAL A 147 -7.55 6.71 19.83
N GLU A 148 -6.98 5.55 20.15
CA GLU A 148 -6.60 5.18 21.52
C GLU A 148 -5.56 6.15 22.11
N THR A 149 -4.57 6.56 21.30
CA THR A 149 -3.54 7.52 21.71
C THR A 149 -4.05 8.97 21.76
N GLY A 150 -5.30 9.22 21.36
CA GLY A 150 -5.90 10.55 21.31
C GLY A 150 -5.36 11.45 20.20
N VAL A 151 -4.56 10.92 19.27
CA VAL A 151 -4.11 11.65 18.07
C VAL A 151 -5.30 11.94 17.16
N VAL A 152 -6.14 10.94 16.92
CA VAL A 152 -7.42 11.11 16.24
C VAL A 152 -8.53 11.26 17.28
N SER A 153 -9.27 12.37 17.23
CA SER A 153 -10.42 12.57 18.12
C SER A 153 -11.63 11.75 17.66
N SER A 154 -12.24 11.02 18.59
CA SER A 154 -13.54 10.35 18.41
C SER A 154 -14.71 11.13 19.02
N GLY A 155 -14.50 12.36 19.48
CA GLY A 155 -15.51 13.13 20.22
C GLY A 155 -15.88 12.52 21.57
N GLY A 156 -15.03 11.65 22.13
CA GLY A 156 -15.29 10.94 23.40
C GLY A 156 -16.12 9.66 23.25
N HIS A 157 -16.47 9.27 22.02
CA HIS A 157 -17.16 8.02 21.77
C HIS A 157 -16.18 6.85 21.58
N GLN A 158 -16.59 5.66 22.00
CA GLN A 158 -15.90 4.43 21.62
C GLN A 158 -16.04 4.22 20.11
N VAL A 159 -14.97 3.77 19.45
CA VAL A 159 -14.99 3.42 18.03
C VAL A 159 -15.10 1.90 17.91
N LEU A 160 -16.08 1.45 17.12
CA LEU A 160 -16.32 0.04 16.83
C LEU A 160 -16.25 -0.19 15.32
N ILE A 161 -15.53 -1.24 14.94
CA ILE A 161 -15.33 -1.64 13.56
C ILE A 161 -16.34 -2.71 13.21
N GLN A 162 -17.14 -2.47 12.17
CA GLN A 162 -18.05 -3.48 11.66
C GLN A 162 -17.26 -4.60 10.99
N VAL A 163 -17.62 -5.84 11.34
CA VAL A 163 -17.06 -7.04 10.74
C VAL A 163 -18.19 -7.85 10.12
N PRO A 164 -18.05 -8.35 8.87
CA PRO A 164 -19.08 -9.13 8.22
C PRO A 164 -19.23 -10.46 8.95
N ALA A 165 -20.47 -10.91 9.12
CA ALA A 165 -20.78 -12.07 9.95
C ALA A 165 -20.08 -13.35 9.46
N GLU A 166 -19.91 -13.48 8.14
CA GLU A 166 -19.37 -14.66 7.46
C GLU A 166 -17.87 -14.86 7.75
N VAL A 167 -17.16 -13.79 8.06
CA VAL A 167 -15.70 -13.76 8.29
C VAL A 167 -15.35 -13.15 9.65
N ALA A 168 -16.30 -13.12 10.59
CA ALA A 168 -16.16 -12.43 11.87
C ALA A 168 -14.94 -12.86 12.69
N GLN A 169 -14.56 -14.13 12.60
CA GLN A 169 -13.40 -14.68 13.31
C GLN A 169 -12.06 -14.19 12.76
N ASP A 170 -12.01 -13.76 11.49
CA ASP A 170 -10.78 -13.38 10.78
C ASP A 170 -10.33 -11.95 11.11
N TYR A 171 -11.22 -11.11 11.64
CA TYR A 171 -10.97 -9.69 11.86
C TYR A 171 -11.20 -9.28 13.33
N CYS A 172 -10.70 -8.11 13.70
CA CYS A 172 -10.80 -7.55 15.05
C CYS A 172 -11.64 -6.27 15.07
N SER A 173 -12.53 -6.10 16.04
CA SER A 173 -13.63 -5.12 16.00
C SER A 173 -13.42 -3.86 16.85
N SER A 174 -12.41 -3.82 17.71
CA SER A 174 -12.12 -2.70 18.62
C SER A 174 -10.63 -2.68 18.98
N TYR A 175 -10.15 -1.58 19.57
CA TYR A 175 -8.75 -1.49 20.00
C TYR A 175 -8.34 -2.65 20.92
N SER A 176 -9.16 -3.00 21.90
CA SER A 176 -8.89 -4.10 22.84
C SER A 176 -8.85 -5.47 22.14
N ASP A 177 -9.78 -5.72 21.23
CA ASP A 177 -9.84 -6.96 20.44
C ASP A 177 -8.62 -7.07 19.51
N CYS A 178 -8.31 -6.00 18.78
CA CYS A 178 -7.13 -5.94 17.91
C CYS A 178 -5.82 -6.08 18.68
N SER A 179 -5.72 -5.48 19.88
CA SER A 179 -4.51 -5.60 20.71
C SER A 179 -4.33 -7.02 21.27
N THR A 180 -5.42 -7.76 21.47
CA THR A 180 -5.37 -9.16 21.88
C THR A 180 -5.02 -10.08 20.72
N LYS A 181 -5.62 -9.88 19.54
CA LYS A 181 -5.37 -10.71 18.34
C LYS A 181 -4.04 -10.42 17.66
N HIS A 182 -3.60 -9.15 17.67
CA HIS A 182 -2.45 -8.66 16.91
C HIS A 182 -1.56 -7.74 17.78
N PRO A 183 -1.02 -8.25 18.91
CA PRO A 183 -0.38 -7.42 19.93
C PRO A 183 0.82 -6.64 19.39
N ASN A 184 1.66 -7.24 18.54
CA ASN A 184 2.85 -6.58 18.02
C ASN A 184 2.50 -5.43 17.07
N ALA A 185 1.59 -5.67 16.12
CA ALA A 185 1.17 -4.65 15.16
C ALA A 185 0.51 -3.46 15.87
N MET A 186 -0.39 -3.74 16.81
CA MET A 186 -1.03 -2.69 17.61
C MET A 186 -0.03 -1.94 18.48
N ALA A 187 0.91 -2.63 19.14
CA ALA A 187 1.93 -1.99 19.97
C ALA A 187 2.83 -1.05 19.15
N LYS A 188 3.21 -1.42 17.93
CA LYS A 188 4.03 -0.57 17.07
C LYS A 188 3.26 0.64 16.53
N TRP A 189 2.00 0.48 16.13
CA TRP A 189 1.16 1.63 15.77
C TRP A 189 0.93 2.56 16.95
N HIS A 190 0.65 2.02 18.14
CA HIS A 190 0.53 2.80 19.36
C HIS A 190 1.81 3.59 19.64
N LEU A 191 2.97 2.93 19.56
CA LEU A 191 4.27 3.58 19.73
C LEU A 191 4.51 4.68 18.70
N PHE A 192 4.19 4.45 17.43
CA PHE A 192 4.29 5.47 16.38
C PHE A 192 3.51 6.72 16.75
N PHE A 193 2.21 6.61 17.01
CA PHE A 193 1.36 7.77 17.34
C PHE A 193 1.76 8.45 18.64
N GLN A 194 2.10 7.68 19.68
CA GLN A 194 2.57 8.23 20.96
C GLN A 194 3.87 9.05 20.78
N SER A 195 4.78 8.59 19.90
CA SER A 195 6.09 9.20 19.71
C SER A 195 6.04 10.45 18.83
N LEU A 196 5.03 10.62 17.96
CA LEU A 196 4.96 11.75 17.02
C LEU A 196 5.14 13.11 17.71
N ARG A 197 4.47 13.33 18.85
CA ARG A 197 4.60 14.58 19.61
C ARG A 197 5.99 14.78 20.18
N GLN A 198 6.59 13.74 20.73
CA GLN A 198 7.92 13.81 21.32
C GLN A 198 8.99 14.10 20.25
N VAL A 199 8.92 13.40 19.12
CA VAL A 199 9.90 13.54 18.02
C VAL A 199 9.76 14.90 17.34
N SER A 200 8.52 15.33 17.03
CA SER A 200 8.30 16.64 16.40
C SER A 200 8.79 17.81 17.25
N GLN A 201 8.66 17.69 18.58
CA GLN A 201 9.06 18.72 19.56
C GLN A 201 10.51 18.61 20.05
N SER A 202 11.28 17.61 19.60
CA SER A 202 12.69 17.47 20.01
C SER A 202 13.58 18.58 19.44
N GLU A 203 14.77 18.75 20.01
CA GLU A 203 15.80 19.68 19.49
C GLU A 203 16.64 19.10 18.35
N ASP A 204 16.30 17.91 17.85
CA ASP A 204 17.01 17.27 16.75
C ASP A 204 16.85 18.02 15.42
N SER A 205 17.79 17.78 14.50
CA SER A 205 17.66 18.21 13.12
C SER A 205 16.42 17.60 12.44
N ASP A 206 15.82 18.33 11.50
CA ASP A 206 14.68 17.82 10.71
C ASP A 206 15.02 16.51 10.00
N PHE A 207 16.27 16.35 9.57
CA PHE A 207 16.79 15.11 9.00
C PHE A 207 16.65 13.91 9.95
N ASN A 208 17.08 14.05 11.21
CA ASN A 208 16.96 12.98 12.21
C ASN A 208 15.50 12.75 12.63
N LYS A 209 14.70 13.81 12.74
CA LYS A 209 13.27 13.71 13.07
C LYS A 209 12.51 12.95 11.98
N LYS A 210 12.74 13.32 10.72
CA LYS A 210 12.18 12.65 9.55
C LYS A 210 12.52 11.17 9.58
N ASP A 211 13.79 10.83 9.72
CA ASP A 211 14.24 9.44 9.76
C ASP A 211 13.62 8.65 10.92
N SER A 212 13.49 9.27 12.10
CA SER A 212 12.87 8.65 13.27
C SER A 212 11.37 8.38 13.08
N ILE A 213 10.63 9.35 12.54
CA ILE A 213 9.19 9.20 12.25
C ILE A 213 8.98 8.11 11.19
N LEU A 214 9.76 8.14 10.11
CA LEU A 214 9.67 7.13 9.05
C LEU A 214 10.01 5.74 9.58
N GLY A 215 11.05 5.60 10.41
CA GLY A 215 11.40 4.32 11.02
C GLY A 215 10.30 3.74 11.91
N LEU A 216 9.65 4.57 12.73
CA LEU A 216 8.52 4.14 13.55
C LEU A 216 7.30 3.74 12.69
N MET A 217 6.99 4.52 11.66
CA MET A 217 5.90 4.23 10.73
C MET A 217 6.12 2.90 10.00
N TRP A 218 7.30 2.75 9.39
CA TRP A 218 7.65 1.55 8.62
C TRP A 218 7.74 0.30 9.50
N ALA A 219 8.23 0.43 10.73
CA ALA A 219 8.20 -0.68 11.68
C ALA A 219 6.76 -1.17 11.93
N ALA A 220 5.80 -0.26 12.06
CA ALA A 220 4.39 -0.59 12.27
C ALA A 220 3.70 -1.14 11.01
N GLU A 221 3.96 -0.54 9.85
CA GLU A 221 3.46 -1.03 8.56
C GLU A 221 3.99 -2.44 8.24
N GLU A 222 5.28 -2.68 8.42
CA GLU A 222 5.90 -3.97 8.14
C GLU A 222 5.36 -5.07 9.05
N GLU A 223 5.17 -4.81 10.35
CA GLU A 223 4.53 -5.76 11.26
C GLU A 223 3.07 -6.03 10.87
N SER A 224 2.36 -5.00 10.41
CA SER A 224 0.98 -5.12 9.93
C SER A 224 0.91 -5.98 8.67
N LEU A 225 1.85 -5.79 7.74
CA LEU A 225 1.99 -6.61 6.53
C LEU A 225 2.34 -8.06 6.85
N GLN A 226 3.25 -8.29 7.81
CA GLN A 226 3.59 -9.64 8.27
C GLN A 226 2.39 -10.33 8.90
N THR A 227 1.66 -9.63 9.76
CA THR A 227 0.42 -10.13 10.39
C THR A 227 -0.62 -10.47 9.33
N ALA A 228 -0.85 -9.55 8.38
CA ALA A 228 -1.78 -9.74 7.28
C ALA A 228 -1.38 -10.89 6.36
N SER A 229 -0.09 -11.05 6.06
CA SER A 229 0.41 -12.14 5.23
C SER A 229 0.02 -13.51 5.80
N GLY A 230 0.05 -13.66 7.13
CA GLY A 230 -0.44 -14.87 7.79
C GLY A 230 -1.96 -14.98 7.74
N ALA A 231 -2.66 -13.96 8.24
CA ALA A 231 -4.11 -13.96 8.40
C ALA A 231 -4.89 -14.08 7.08
N CYS A 232 -4.36 -13.51 5.99
CA CYS A 232 -5.04 -13.46 4.70
C CYS A 232 -4.70 -14.64 3.77
N THR A 233 -3.87 -15.61 4.20
CA THR A 233 -3.35 -16.70 3.34
C THR A 233 -4.45 -17.48 2.62
N GLU A 234 -5.55 -17.81 3.30
CA GLU A 234 -6.64 -18.59 2.69
C GLU A 234 -7.28 -17.90 1.48
N ARG A 235 -7.30 -16.56 1.46
CA ARG A 235 -7.85 -15.77 0.35
C ARG A 235 -6.96 -15.81 -0.89
N GLN A 236 -5.67 -16.13 -0.77
CA GLN A 236 -4.79 -16.29 -1.93
C GLN A 236 -5.24 -17.43 -2.84
N LYS A 237 -5.86 -18.47 -2.28
CA LYS A 237 -6.34 -19.64 -3.03
C LYS A 237 -7.45 -19.32 -4.03
N LEU A 238 -8.05 -18.13 -3.94
CA LEU A 238 -9.10 -17.66 -4.85
C LEU A 238 -8.53 -16.97 -6.10
N TYR A 239 -7.21 -16.79 -6.18
CA TYR A 239 -6.55 -16.09 -7.27
C TYR A 239 -5.76 -17.03 -8.16
N SER A 240 -5.45 -16.54 -9.37
CA SER A 240 -4.58 -17.22 -10.32
C SER A 240 -3.15 -17.36 -9.78
N SER A 241 -2.41 -18.35 -10.28
CA SER A 241 -1.00 -18.54 -9.88
C SER A 241 -0.13 -17.30 -10.14
N PRO A 242 -0.24 -16.60 -11.29
CA PRO A 242 0.49 -15.35 -11.53
C PRO A 242 0.13 -14.24 -10.53
N GLU A 243 -1.14 -14.07 -10.16
CA GLU A 243 -1.54 -13.06 -9.18
C GLU A 243 -1.01 -13.40 -7.78
N VAL A 244 -1.06 -14.66 -7.36
CA VAL A 244 -0.48 -15.08 -6.06
C VAL A 244 1.04 -14.81 -6.02
N SER A 245 1.75 -15.08 -7.13
CA SER A 245 3.18 -14.75 -7.24
C SER A 245 3.43 -13.24 -7.11
N PHE A 246 2.59 -12.42 -7.75
CA PHE A 246 2.66 -10.96 -7.61
C PHE A 246 2.37 -10.51 -6.18
N GLN A 247 1.36 -11.06 -5.50
CA GLN A 247 1.05 -10.75 -4.10
C GLN A 247 2.25 -10.98 -3.17
N GLN A 248 2.92 -12.12 -3.32
CA GLN A 248 4.14 -12.44 -2.57
C GLN A 248 5.29 -11.49 -2.90
N SER A 249 5.45 -11.15 -4.19
CA SER A 249 6.51 -10.26 -4.66
C SER A 249 6.29 -8.81 -4.20
N TRP A 250 5.03 -8.38 -4.14
CA TRP A 250 4.61 -7.09 -3.58
C TRP A 250 4.92 -7.00 -2.08
N LEU A 251 4.56 -8.03 -1.29
CA LEU A 251 4.91 -8.09 0.14
C LEU A 251 6.43 -8.08 0.36
N ASN A 252 7.18 -8.86 -0.42
CA ASN A 252 8.63 -8.89 -0.32
C ASN A 252 9.24 -7.52 -0.63
N SER A 253 8.75 -6.82 -1.64
CA SER A 253 9.22 -5.48 -2.02
C SER A 253 8.98 -4.45 -0.92
N ALA A 254 7.86 -4.54 -0.20
CA ALA A 254 7.56 -3.67 0.94
C ALA A 254 8.64 -3.75 2.05
N ALA A 255 9.29 -4.90 2.24
CA ALA A 255 10.37 -5.03 3.22
C ALA A 255 11.63 -4.24 2.83
N PHE A 256 11.92 -4.08 1.53
CA PHE A 256 13.03 -3.24 1.06
C PHE A 256 12.71 -1.76 1.26
N VAL A 257 11.47 -1.36 0.94
CA VAL A 257 10.96 0.01 1.11
C VAL A 257 10.95 0.39 2.61
N SER A 258 10.48 -0.52 3.47
CA SER A 258 10.49 -0.37 4.94
C SER A 258 11.90 -0.13 5.47
N ALA A 259 12.84 -1.02 5.12
CA ALA A 259 14.23 -0.92 5.57
C ALA A 259 14.92 0.39 5.16
N ALA A 260 14.52 0.96 4.01
CA ALA A 260 15.06 2.23 3.51
C ALA A 260 14.44 3.47 4.17
N HIS A 261 13.48 3.29 5.09
CA HIS A 261 12.64 4.36 5.64
C HIS A 261 12.07 5.24 4.52
N PHE A 262 11.53 4.63 3.46
CA PHE A 262 11.09 5.38 2.28
C PHE A 262 10.07 6.47 2.63
N HIS A 263 10.36 7.71 2.24
CA HIS A 263 9.45 8.83 2.48
C HIS A 263 8.29 8.79 1.48
N ALA A 264 7.23 8.09 1.82
CA ALA A 264 6.09 7.80 0.95
C ALA A 264 5.05 8.94 0.90
N ASN A 265 5.52 10.15 0.57
CA ASN A 265 4.64 11.30 0.32
C ASN A 265 3.78 11.10 -0.95
N ILE A 266 2.90 12.05 -1.27
CA ILE A 266 1.97 11.90 -2.40
C ILE A 266 2.69 11.74 -3.75
N GLU A 267 3.67 12.61 -4.05
CA GLU A 267 4.37 12.62 -5.34
C GLU A 267 5.21 11.36 -5.54
N ARG A 268 5.97 10.96 -4.52
CA ARG A 268 6.82 9.77 -4.56
C ARG A 268 5.97 8.51 -4.63
N SER A 269 4.90 8.43 -3.84
CA SER A 269 3.98 7.29 -3.88
C SER A 269 3.31 7.14 -5.24
N GLU A 270 2.86 8.23 -5.86
CA GLU A 270 2.29 8.20 -7.20
C GLU A 270 3.29 7.64 -8.22
N LYS A 271 4.53 8.13 -8.24
CA LYS A 271 5.58 7.63 -9.15
C LYS A 271 5.86 6.14 -8.97
N PHE A 272 5.91 5.66 -7.73
CA PHE A 272 6.22 4.25 -7.43
C PHE A 272 5.01 3.31 -7.62
N MET A 273 3.78 3.83 -7.61
CA MET A 273 2.58 3.02 -7.81
C MET A 273 2.04 3.07 -9.25
N ALA A 274 2.35 4.13 -10.01
CA ALA A 274 1.98 4.25 -11.42
C ALA A 274 2.37 3.03 -12.30
N PRO A 275 3.52 2.36 -12.09
CA PRO A 275 3.88 1.20 -12.89
C PRO A 275 3.42 -0.13 -12.26
N LEU A 276 2.55 -0.12 -11.24
CA LEU A 276 1.92 -1.35 -10.75
C LEU A 276 0.86 -1.84 -11.74
N PRO A 277 0.60 -3.16 -11.83
CA PRO A 277 -0.38 -3.70 -12.77
C PRO A 277 -1.78 -3.13 -12.55
N SER A 278 -2.37 -2.61 -13.63
CA SER A 278 -3.68 -1.97 -13.72
C SER A 278 -4.86 -2.93 -13.65
N ARG A 279 -4.63 -4.25 -13.66
CA ARG A 279 -5.64 -5.29 -13.44
C ARG A 279 -5.10 -6.47 -12.64
N VAL A 280 -6.01 -7.31 -12.15
CA VAL A 280 -5.71 -8.64 -11.60
C VAL A 280 -5.07 -9.51 -12.69
N LEU A 281 -3.98 -10.21 -12.36
CA LEU A 281 -3.31 -11.11 -13.28
C LEU A 281 -4.09 -12.42 -13.47
N GLN A 282 -4.04 -12.94 -14.68
CA GLN A 282 -4.74 -14.13 -15.14
C GLN A 282 -3.75 -15.28 -15.38
N GLU A 283 -4.25 -16.51 -15.49
CA GLU A 283 -3.41 -17.71 -15.68
C GLU A 283 -2.47 -17.65 -16.89
N ALA A 284 -2.85 -16.93 -17.95
CA ALA A 284 -2.04 -16.80 -19.16
C ALA A 284 -0.97 -15.68 -19.07
N ASP A 285 -1.01 -14.85 -18.03
CA ASP A 285 -0.09 -13.72 -17.89
C ASP A 285 1.32 -14.19 -17.51
N SER A 286 2.31 -13.74 -18.26
CA SER A 286 3.72 -14.02 -17.98
C SER A 286 4.58 -12.77 -18.22
N PRO A 287 5.01 -12.08 -17.16
CA PRO A 287 5.96 -10.97 -17.28
C PRO A 287 7.28 -11.45 -17.89
N PRO A 288 7.99 -10.60 -18.66
CA PRO A 288 7.71 -9.19 -18.93
C PRO A 288 6.87 -8.95 -20.22
N ASN A 289 6.11 -9.94 -20.70
CA ASN A 289 5.43 -9.84 -22.01
C ASN A 289 3.92 -10.09 -21.91
N ILE A 290 3.23 -9.30 -21.10
CA ILE A 290 1.76 -9.29 -21.03
C ILE A 290 1.24 -8.22 -22.00
N ALA A 291 0.48 -8.64 -23.02
CA ALA A 291 0.20 -7.85 -24.21
C ALA A 291 -0.66 -6.59 -23.98
N ASP A 292 -1.53 -6.61 -22.96
CA ASP A 292 -2.43 -5.50 -22.63
C ASP A 292 -1.94 -4.62 -21.47
N LEU A 293 -0.77 -4.93 -20.89
CA LEU A 293 -0.10 -4.09 -19.91
C LEU A 293 0.95 -3.20 -20.56
N SER A 294 1.22 -2.05 -19.97
CA SER A 294 2.30 -1.14 -20.38
C SER A 294 3.70 -1.78 -20.23
N THR A 295 4.70 -1.12 -20.81
CA THR A 295 6.09 -1.57 -20.67
C THR A 295 6.56 -1.42 -19.23
N GLU A 296 6.14 -0.35 -18.57
CA GLU A 296 6.44 -0.01 -17.18
C GLU A 296 5.81 -1.02 -16.20
N GLU A 297 4.56 -1.43 -16.45
CA GLU A 297 3.89 -2.49 -15.68
C GLU A 297 4.58 -3.84 -15.83
N ASN A 298 4.89 -4.24 -17.06
CA ASN A 298 5.62 -5.48 -17.31
C ASN A 298 7.01 -5.47 -16.67
N HIS A 299 7.71 -4.33 -16.70
CA HIS A 299 9.00 -4.15 -16.05
C HIS A 299 8.90 -4.28 -14.53
N THR A 300 7.93 -3.61 -13.91
CA THR A 300 7.72 -3.66 -12.45
C THR A 300 7.37 -5.07 -11.98
N LEU A 301 6.49 -5.78 -12.70
CA LEU A 301 6.18 -7.19 -12.42
C LEU A 301 7.44 -8.06 -12.49
N TYR A 302 8.28 -7.84 -13.50
CA TYR A 302 9.54 -8.57 -13.65
C TYR A 302 10.52 -8.28 -12.50
N ILE A 303 10.73 -7.01 -12.15
CA ILE A 303 11.65 -6.63 -11.07
C ILE A 303 11.18 -7.16 -9.72
N PHE A 304 9.89 -7.02 -9.40
CA PHE A 304 9.33 -7.54 -8.15
C PHE A 304 9.48 -9.06 -8.07
N GLY A 305 9.14 -9.77 -9.16
CA GLY A 305 9.31 -11.21 -9.27
C GLY A 305 10.77 -11.64 -9.11
N TRP A 306 11.71 -10.92 -9.74
CA TRP A 306 13.15 -11.16 -9.60
C TRP A 306 13.63 -10.94 -8.16
N MET A 307 13.28 -9.81 -7.54
CA MET A 307 13.66 -9.51 -6.15
C MET A 307 13.17 -10.60 -5.20
N ASN A 308 11.91 -11.03 -5.36
CA ASN A 308 11.34 -12.09 -4.54
C ASN A 308 12.03 -13.45 -4.78
N SER A 309 12.23 -13.83 -6.04
CA SER A 309 12.90 -15.09 -6.41
C SER A 309 14.31 -15.18 -5.85
N VAL A 310 15.09 -14.10 -5.98
CA VAL A 310 16.46 -14.02 -5.44
C VAL A 310 16.43 -14.07 -3.91
N ASN A 311 15.51 -13.35 -3.28
CA ASN A 311 15.41 -13.37 -1.82
C ASN A 311 15.04 -14.78 -1.30
N GLN A 312 14.11 -15.47 -1.94
CA GLN A 312 13.74 -16.85 -1.59
C GLN A 312 14.90 -17.83 -1.81
N LEU A 313 15.58 -17.75 -2.96
CA LEU A 313 16.74 -18.58 -3.28
C LEU A 313 17.84 -18.46 -2.23
N LEU A 314 18.02 -17.26 -1.67
CA LEU A 314 19.02 -16.96 -0.65
C LEU A 314 18.47 -17.06 0.78
N GLY A 315 17.30 -17.66 0.99
CA GLY A 315 16.71 -17.88 2.31
C GLY A 315 16.44 -16.58 3.09
N GLY A 316 16.06 -15.51 2.41
CA GLY A 316 15.84 -14.18 3.02
C GLY A 316 17.11 -13.34 3.17
N SER A 317 18.27 -13.82 2.71
CA SER A 317 19.55 -13.12 2.95
C SER A 317 19.67 -11.80 2.18
N LEU A 318 18.99 -11.66 1.02
CA LEU A 318 19.04 -10.41 0.25
C LEU A 318 18.39 -9.26 1.03
N VAL A 319 17.17 -9.44 1.54
CA VAL A 319 16.51 -8.40 2.35
C VAL A 319 17.25 -8.15 3.67
N ASN A 320 17.87 -9.17 4.25
CA ASN A 320 18.67 -9.01 5.46
C ASN A 320 19.97 -8.23 5.22
N LEU A 321 20.64 -8.45 4.07
CA LEU A 321 21.80 -7.66 3.67
C LEU A 321 21.39 -6.21 3.40
N TRP A 322 20.28 -6.00 2.71
CA TRP A 322 19.69 -4.68 2.49
C TRP A 322 19.44 -3.95 3.82
N ARG A 323 18.74 -4.58 4.77
CA ARG A 323 18.51 -4.01 6.11
C ARG A 323 19.81 -3.63 6.83
N LYS A 324 20.84 -4.47 6.75
CA LYS A 324 22.16 -4.16 7.33
C LYS A 324 22.82 -2.97 6.65
N ALA A 325 22.70 -2.85 5.33
CA ALA A 325 23.21 -1.69 4.59
C ALA A 325 22.47 -0.40 4.95
N MET A 326 21.20 -0.48 5.33
CA MET A 326 20.38 0.65 5.80
C MET A 326 20.68 1.04 7.27
N CYS A 327 21.95 1.00 7.69
CA CYS A 327 22.38 1.17 9.08
C CYS A 327 22.29 2.60 9.64
N SER A 328 22.27 3.61 8.77
CA SER A 328 22.23 5.03 9.14
C SER A 328 21.24 5.79 8.27
N ALA A 329 20.83 6.97 8.71
CA ALA A 329 19.92 7.82 7.94
C ALA A 329 20.51 8.20 6.56
N GLN A 330 21.81 8.44 6.47
CA GLN A 330 22.48 8.71 5.19
C GLN A 330 22.52 7.48 4.28
N ALA A 331 22.73 6.28 4.85
CA ALA A 331 22.68 5.05 4.07
C ALA A 331 21.26 4.78 3.56
N ARG A 332 20.24 5.12 4.35
CA ARG A 332 18.82 5.03 3.98
C ARG A 332 18.45 5.98 2.85
N GLU A 333 18.93 7.23 2.84
CA GLU A 333 18.73 8.13 1.67
C GLU A 333 19.32 7.56 0.38
N LYS A 334 20.53 6.98 0.44
CA LYS A 334 21.12 6.28 -0.71
C LYS A 334 20.28 5.08 -1.13
N GLY A 335 19.79 4.30 -0.15
CA GLY A 335 18.88 3.17 -0.41
C GLY A 335 17.60 3.60 -1.11
N GLN A 336 17.00 4.72 -0.72
CA GLN A 336 15.80 5.27 -1.38
C GLN A 336 16.08 5.64 -2.85
N ALA A 337 17.24 6.22 -3.14
CA ALA A 337 17.65 6.52 -4.52
C ALA A 337 17.86 5.23 -5.34
N LEU A 338 18.48 4.20 -4.75
CA LEU A 338 18.64 2.90 -5.42
C LEU A 338 17.31 2.21 -5.72
N LEU A 339 16.34 2.30 -4.81
CA LEU A 339 14.99 1.77 -5.04
C LEU A 339 14.28 2.50 -6.17
N HIS A 340 14.44 3.83 -6.24
CA HIS A 340 13.93 4.64 -7.33
C HIS A 340 14.51 4.17 -8.67
N ASP A 341 15.83 4.06 -8.77
CA ASP A 341 16.49 3.65 -10.01
C ASP A 341 16.14 2.22 -10.41
N LEU A 342 16.07 1.29 -9.45
CA LEU A 342 15.72 -0.11 -9.71
C LEU A 342 14.30 -0.30 -10.27
N ILE A 343 13.34 0.52 -9.83
CA ILE A 343 11.92 0.37 -10.21
C ILE A 343 11.60 1.21 -11.45
N LEU A 344 12.18 2.40 -11.56
CA LEU A 344 11.79 3.39 -12.57
C LEU A 344 12.78 3.51 -13.74
N ASP A 345 13.98 2.94 -13.65
CA ASP A 345 14.91 2.85 -14.77
C ASP A 345 15.01 1.40 -15.30
N PRO A 346 14.34 1.08 -16.42
CA PRO A 346 14.44 -0.22 -17.07
C PRO A 346 15.86 -0.62 -17.49
N LYS A 347 16.81 0.33 -17.52
CA LYS A 347 18.22 0.09 -17.85
C LYS A 347 19.06 -0.23 -16.62
N PHE A 348 18.53 -0.09 -15.41
CA PHE A 348 19.27 -0.36 -14.19
C PHE A 348 19.57 -1.87 -14.08
N PRO A 349 20.84 -2.30 -14.15
CA PRO A 349 21.15 -3.72 -14.08
C PRO A 349 20.94 -4.20 -12.64
N GLY A 350 20.08 -5.19 -12.41
CA GLY A 350 19.92 -5.80 -11.08
C GLY A 350 21.22 -6.38 -10.50
N SER A 351 22.22 -6.69 -11.34
CA SER A 351 23.57 -7.05 -10.90
C SER A 351 24.31 -5.89 -10.21
N SER A 352 24.05 -4.65 -10.60
CA SER A 352 24.63 -3.45 -9.97
C SER A 352 24.15 -3.30 -8.53
N LEU A 353 22.90 -3.69 -8.24
CA LEU A 353 22.35 -3.68 -6.89
C LEU A 353 23.22 -4.52 -5.94
N TRP A 354 23.62 -5.72 -6.36
CA TRP A 354 24.44 -6.61 -5.54
C TRP A 354 25.81 -6.03 -5.20
N SER A 355 26.51 -5.46 -6.19
CA SER A 355 27.80 -4.81 -5.94
C SER A 355 27.67 -3.63 -4.98
N ILE A 356 26.64 -2.80 -5.16
CA ILE A 356 26.39 -1.63 -4.33
C ILE A 356 26.05 -2.05 -2.89
N LEU A 357 25.24 -3.10 -2.71
CA LEU A 357 24.88 -3.58 -1.37
C LEU A 357 26.04 -4.16 -0.59
N SER A 358 26.90 -4.93 -1.27
CA SER A 358 28.11 -5.45 -0.63
C SER A 358 29.00 -4.32 -0.11
N GLU A 359 29.17 -3.25 -0.89
CA GLU A 359 29.97 -2.08 -0.50
C GLU A 359 29.31 -1.26 0.62
N MET A 360 28.00 -1.02 0.55
CA MET A 360 27.29 -0.29 1.61
C MET A 360 27.32 -1.04 2.94
N SER A 361 27.16 -2.37 2.92
CA SER A 361 27.11 -3.19 4.14
C SER A 361 28.43 -3.24 4.93
N THR A 362 29.56 -3.00 4.28
CA THR A 362 30.89 -2.97 4.94
C THR A 362 31.24 -1.61 5.51
N SER A 363 30.46 -0.57 5.21
CA SER A 363 30.73 0.82 5.59
C SER A 363 30.05 1.30 6.89
N CYS A 364 29.36 0.41 7.62
CA CYS A 364 28.47 0.73 8.74
C CYS A 364 29.09 0.69 10.16
#